data_AF-A0AAD5YWH9-F1
#
_entry.id   AF-A0AAD5YWH9-F1
#
_cell.length_a   1.000
_cell.length_b   1.000
_cell.length_c   1.000
_cell.angle_alpha   90.00
_cell.angle_beta   90.00
_cell.angle_gamma   90.00
#
_symmetry.space_group_name_H-M   'P 1'
#
loop_
_entity.id
_entity.type
_entity.pdbx_description
1 polymer ?
#
loop_
_entity_poly.entity_id
_entity_poly.type
_entity_poly.pdbx_seq_one_letter_code
_entity_poly.pdbx_strand_id
1 'polypeptide(L)'
;MAHQSPMISIPKKATDDVDWTAPIRNVISQSYGENPDNYAAECQSLQRCRQDAVKGAGSDFTARDLLYKYFGQLELLELRFPEIRVNFPWRDAFTNKLITQTSIAYEKASVLFQIAATHSAIAASQSRSDPEGVKRAFYYFRTSAGMLNYINENFLHAPSTDLSREVVKFLVDIILAQATEVFFEKCTDEKKGNALVSKIAAQAAYMYTTLSEDVKEFMGKGIFDRNWVTIIQVKSKYFQSLAQYYRGLADAAATKHGDALVRFTLAETLAKEATKSAQSFSSMFVSTVSPNLPSDAGTSLHERSKAHLAICTDKKSEAQRENDLIYNAILPSPEALPNIEKTAVATAIHIHDVYAAPDVQKTIGQDFFIKLVPLSVHESASVYSEEKAKLVRGEVEKADAAEGEARSIVEGMGIREGLTRFKAMAEGEVGEGEDVPLDVRRWKEDIGLVEEREPVQNLLGDLAKAKGSVQQELDGVSRDLEIESRECEMMRVKYEHLWAQDPSATLTKNMRQDLKSHSTSLEAAATSDQQVQHLWDSVRADIQLLLSPNLEGVFRERGGSGADNLLDLDVSSEQEDTRERRKIKGFVDEIEERLTRLHKIAKERNEVLKDLKEKSPRYLHPNLRNSDLINND
;
A
#
# COMPACT_ATOMS: atom_id res chain seq x y z
N MET A 1 31.73 -13.59 37.32
CA MET A 1 32.96 -13.15 36.60
C MET A 1 33.04 -11.63 36.69
N ALA A 2 34.16 -11.05 37.12
CA ALA A 2 34.27 -9.61 37.40
C ALA A 2 34.29 -8.70 36.14
N HIS A 3 34.58 -9.27 34.96
CA HIS A 3 34.62 -8.54 33.68
C HIS A 3 33.77 -9.25 32.61
N GLN A 4 32.86 -8.53 31.96
CA GLN A 4 32.02 -9.04 30.87
C GLN A 4 32.78 -8.97 29.54
N SER A 5 32.59 -9.95 28.65
CA SER A 5 33.26 -9.94 27.34
C SER A 5 32.72 -8.79 26.47
N PRO A 6 33.53 -7.85 25.96
CA PRO A 6 33.01 -6.70 25.22
C PRO A 6 32.25 -7.13 23.96
N MET A 7 31.12 -6.49 23.70
CA MET A 7 30.29 -6.73 22.52
C MET A 7 30.39 -5.55 21.56
N ILE A 8 30.39 -5.84 20.26
CA ILE A 8 30.37 -4.82 19.21
C ILE A 8 28.91 -4.41 19.00
N SER A 9 28.63 -3.10 19.07
CA SER A 9 27.37 -2.53 18.60
C SER A 9 27.53 -1.94 17.19
N ILE A 10 26.46 -1.93 16.42
CA ILE A 10 26.44 -1.30 15.09
C ILE A 10 26.30 0.22 15.29
N PRO A 11 27.09 1.05 14.58
CA PRO A 11 26.96 2.48 14.65
C PRO A 11 25.59 2.94 14.13
N LYS A 12 25.06 4.01 14.75
CA LYS A 12 23.80 4.62 14.31
C LYS A 12 24.05 5.50 13.07
N LYS A 13 23.17 5.45 12.08
CA LYS A 13 23.12 6.40 10.96
C LYS A 13 22.67 7.76 11.47
N ALA A 14 23.18 8.83 10.86
CA ALA A 14 22.71 10.19 11.09
C ALA A 14 21.86 10.67 9.90
N THR A 15 20.85 11.50 10.16
CA THR A 15 20.01 12.11 9.12
C THR A 15 19.75 13.57 9.45
N ASP A 16 19.46 14.34 8.43
CA ASP A 16 19.00 15.72 8.57
C ASP A 16 17.46 15.78 8.57
N ASP A 17 16.89 16.94 8.89
CA ASP A 17 15.43 17.11 8.84
C ASP A 17 14.93 17.05 7.40
N VAL A 18 13.76 16.45 7.24
CA VAL A 18 13.09 16.25 5.94
C VAL A 18 11.73 16.92 6.03
N ASP A 19 11.26 17.53 4.95
CA ASP A 19 9.89 18.04 4.90
C ASP A 19 8.94 17.02 4.27
N TRP A 20 8.07 16.43 5.10
CA TRP A 20 6.97 15.59 4.65
C TRP A 20 5.76 16.39 4.14
N THR A 21 5.63 17.65 4.54
CA THR A 21 4.41 18.43 4.37
C THR A 21 4.19 18.80 2.91
N ALA A 22 5.19 19.39 2.24
CA ALA A 22 5.02 19.84 0.86
C ALA A 22 4.73 18.68 -0.12
N PRO A 23 5.48 17.55 -0.10
CA PRO A 23 5.22 16.44 -1.01
C PRO A 23 3.86 15.79 -0.79
N ILE A 24 3.43 15.58 0.47
CA ILE A 24 2.12 14.99 0.78
C ILE A 24 1.01 15.94 0.32
N ARG A 25 1.12 17.24 0.59
CA ARG A 25 0.11 18.22 0.15
C ARG A 25 -0.03 18.26 -1.37
N ASN A 26 1.08 18.14 -2.11
CA ASN A 26 1.06 18.08 -3.56
C ASN A 26 0.32 16.83 -4.06
N VAL A 27 0.59 15.66 -3.47
CA VAL A 27 -0.08 14.41 -3.88
C VAL A 27 -1.57 14.42 -3.50
N ILE A 28 -1.93 14.94 -2.32
CA ILE A 28 -3.34 15.08 -1.93
C ILE A 28 -4.09 16.01 -2.90
N SER A 29 -3.50 17.15 -3.25
CA SER A 29 -4.11 18.09 -4.21
C SER A 29 -4.24 17.49 -5.61
N GLN A 30 -3.18 16.86 -6.12
CA GLN A 30 -3.14 16.37 -7.51
C GLN A 30 -3.86 15.03 -7.71
N SER A 31 -3.70 14.08 -6.79
CA SER A 31 -4.19 12.71 -6.95
C SER A 31 -5.56 12.49 -6.31
N TYR A 32 -5.84 13.12 -5.17
CA TYR A 32 -7.12 12.97 -4.47
C TYR A 32 -8.11 14.10 -4.75
N GLY A 33 -7.63 15.27 -5.23
CA GLY A 33 -8.50 16.44 -5.49
C GLY A 33 -9.10 17.04 -4.22
N GLU A 34 -8.61 16.63 -3.04
CA GLU A 34 -9.07 17.13 -1.74
C GLU A 34 -8.25 18.33 -1.30
N ASN A 35 -8.83 19.18 -0.43
CA ASN A 35 -8.09 20.29 0.14
C ASN A 35 -6.97 19.77 1.07
N PRO A 36 -5.68 20.03 0.75
CA PRO A 36 -4.56 19.54 1.56
C PRO A 36 -4.55 20.04 3.00
N ASP A 37 -5.22 21.16 3.28
CA ASP A 37 -5.25 21.77 4.61
C ASP A 37 -6.04 20.95 5.64
N ASN A 38 -6.95 20.09 5.17
CA ASN A 38 -7.69 19.16 6.02
C ASN A 38 -6.79 18.11 6.70
N TYR A 39 -5.59 17.88 6.15
CA TYR A 39 -4.63 16.87 6.61
C TYR A 39 -3.36 17.48 7.19
N ALA A 40 -3.36 18.79 7.48
CA ALA A 40 -2.18 19.48 7.98
C ALA A 40 -1.73 18.97 9.36
N ALA A 41 -2.68 18.59 10.23
CA ALA A 41 -2.38 18.06 11.56
C ALA A 41 -1.75 16.66 11.49
N GLU A 42 -2.24 15.83 10.56
CA GLU A 42 -1.73 14.49 10.26
C GLU A 42 -0.30 14.58 9.70
N CYS A 43 -0.04 15.51 8.76
CA CYS A 43 1.31 15.77 8.24
C CYS A 43 2.29 16.22 9.34
N GLN A 44 1.86 17.13 10.22
CA GLN A 44 2.68 17.57 11.36
C GLN A 44 2.96 16.43 12.35
N SER A 45 1.99 15.53 12.54
CA SER A 45 2.16 14.35 13.41
C SER A 45 3.18 13.38 12.85
N LEU A 46 3.17 13.13 11.53
CA LEU A 46 4.19 12.32 10.86
C LEU A 46 5.57 12.97 10.95
N GLN A 47 5.66 14.28 10.71
CA GLN A 47 6.90 15.06 10.80
C GLN A 47 7.52 14.97 12.20
N ARG A 48 6.70 15.17 13.24
CA ARG A 48 7.12 15.03 14.64
C ARG A 48 7.53 13.59 14.96
N CYS A 49 6.78 12.60 14.48
CA CYS A 49 7.10 11.19 14.67
C CYS A 49 8.49 10.84 14.11
N ARG A 50 8.84 11.36 12.92
CA ARG A 50 10.19 11.20 12.36
C ARG A 50 11.25 11.87 13.23
N GLN A 51 11.01 13.13 13.62
CA GLN A 51 11.96 13.90 14.43
C GLN A 51 12.25 13.21 15.77
N ASP A 52 11.21 12.75 16.46
CA ASP A 52 11.33 12.01 17.72
C ASP A 52 12.12 10.71 17.52
N ALA A 53 11.83 9.97 16.44
CA ALA A 53 12.49 8.70 16.15
C ALA A 53 13.99 8.83 15.86
N VAL A 54 14.44 9.90 15.17
CA VAL A 54 15.84 10.02 14.74
C VAL A 54 16.68 10.95 15.62
N LYS A 55 16.09 11.90 16.35
CA LYS A 55 16.81 12.88 17.17
C LYS A 55 16.54 12.78 18.68
N GLY A 56 15.42 12.19 19.09
CA GLY A 56 14.76 12.51 20.36
C GLY A 56 14.73 11.42 21.42
N ALA A 57 15.81 10.65 21.65
CA ALA A 57 15.80 9.59 22.65
C ALA A 57 16.77 9.81 23.82
N GLY A 58 16.23 9.84 25.05
CA GLY A 58 17.02 9.85 26.28
C GLY A 58 17.55 8.46 26.71
N SER A 59 17.04 7.38 26.11
CA SER A 59 17.50 6.01 26.33
C SER A 59 17.33 5.15 25.07
N ASP A 60 18.11 4.08 24.93
CA ASP A 60 18.01 3.18 23.76
C ASP A 60 16.66 2.44 23.70
N PHE A 61 16.02 2.14 24.83
CA PHE A 61 14.68 1.53 24.85
C PHE A 61 13.63 2.50 24.31
N THR A 62 13.70 3.78 24.68
CA THR A 62 12.81 4.81 24.13
C THR A 62 13.09 5.00 22.64
N ALA A 63 14.36 5.00 22.22
CA ALA A 63 14.73 5.09 20.80
C ALA A 63 14.10 3.95 19.98
N ARG A 64 14.16 2.71 20.49
CA ARG A 64 13.54 1.53 19.87
C ARG A 64 12.05 1.75 19.63
N ASP A 65 11.32 2.20 20.66
CA ASP A 65 9.86 2.36 20.59
C ASP A 65 9.46 3.45 19.59
N LEU A 66 10.18 4.56 19.58
CA LEU A 66 9.96 5.64 18.61
C LEU A 66 10.26 5.20 17.17
N LEU A 67 11.33 4.41 16.97
CA LEU A 67 11.67 3.86 15.66
C LEU A 67 10.65 2.83 15.17
N TYR A 68 10.15 1.94 16.05
CA TYR A 68 9.08 1.00 15.72
C TYR A 68 7.81 1.73 15.29
N LYS A 69 7.43 2.77 16.04
CA LYS A 69 6.29 3.61 15.70
C LYS A 69 6.46 4.25 14.33
N TYR A 70 7.61 4.88 14.09
CA TYR A 70 7.85 5.55 12.82
C TYR A 70 7.87 4.57 11.63
N PHE A 71 8.54 3.42 11.76
CA PHE A 71 8.55 2.40 10.71
C PHE A 71 7.13 1.86 10.41
N GLY A 72 6.34 1.56 11.45
CA GLY A 72 4.96 1.11 11.27
C GLY A 72 4.09 2.15 10.56
N GLN A 73 4.26 3.43 10.89
CA GLN A 73 3.55 4.52 10.20
C GLN A 73 4.02 4.69 8.75
N LEU A 74 5.30 4.43 8.44
CA LEU A 74 5.80 4.42 7.05
C LEU A 74 5.22 3.27 6.22
N GLU A 75 5.03 2.09 6.80
CA GLU A 75 4.35 0.96 6.14
C GLU A 75 2.91 1.33 5.78
N LEU A 76 2.17 1.93 6.71
CA LEU A 76 0.80 2.39 6.48
C LEU A 76 0.74 3.54 5.46
N LEU A 77 1.72 4.44 5.47
CA LEU A 77 1.82 5.55 4.52
C LEU A 77 2.05 5.05 3.08
N GLU A 78 2.90 4.04 2.89
CA GLU A 78 3.21 3.50 1.56
C GLU A 78 1.96 2.92 0.86
N LEU A 79 1.01 2.36 1.62
CA LEU A 79 -0.26 1.88 1.08
C LEU A 79 -1.09 2.99 0.42
N ARG A 80 -0.98 4.23 0.91
CA ARG A 80 -1.75 5.40 0.43
C ARG A 80 -0.95 6.25 -0.56
N PHE A 81 0.37 6.28 -0.42
CA PHE A 81 1.28 7.12 -1.19
C PHE A 81 2.45 6.30 -1.78
N PRO A 82 2.19 5.34 -2.68
CA PRO A 82 3.22 4.43 -3.18
C PRO A 82 4.32 5.13 -4.00
N GLU A 83 4.00 6.24 -4.68
CA GLU A 83 4.92 6.95 -5.59
C GLU A 83 5.39 8.32 -5.06
N ILE A 84 5.22 8.60 -3.77
CA ILE A 84 5.64 9.89 -3.22
C ILE A 84 7.17 10.03 -3.26
N ARG A 85 7.62 11.21 -3.72
CA ARG A 85 9.03 11.55 -3.82
C ARG A 85 9.40 12.57 -2.75
N VAL A 86 10.20 12.13 -1.78
CA VAL A 86 10.66 12.97 -0.68
C VAL A 86 12.16 12.79 -0.54
N ASN A 87 12.92 13.90 -0.46
CA ASN A 87 14.37 13.82 -0.32
C ASN A 87 14.75 13.37 1.09
N PHE A 88 15.31 12.17 1.22
CA PHE A 88 15.80 11.58 2.48
C PHE A 88 17.33 11.62 2.54
N PRO A 89 17.93 12.58 3.26
CA PRO A 89 19.37 12.68 3.44
C PRO A 89 19.83 11.78 4.59
N TRP A 90 20.55 10.71 4.30
CA TRP A 90 21.15 9.84 5.31
C TRP A 90 22.66 9.80 5.17
N ARG A 91 23.35 9.81 6.31
CA ARG A 91 24.79 9.58 6.40
C ARG A 91 25.04 8.11 6.63
N ASP A 92 25.97 7.57 5.85
CA ASP A 92 26.46 6.20 6.00
C ASP A 92 27.07 6.00 7.40
N ALA A 93 26.67 4.91 8.09
CA ALA A 93 27.01 4.64 9.48
C ALA A 93 28.51 4.47 9.74
N PHE A 94 29.28 4.09 8.71
CA PHE A 94 30.70 3.77 8.84
C PHE A 94 31.59 4.85 8.22
N THR A 95 31.20 5.40 7.07
CA THR A 95 31.99 6.36 6.30
C THR A 95 31.54 7.81 6.49
N ASN A 96 30.40 8.06 7.16
CA ASN A 96 29.77 9.37 7.33
C ASN A 96 29.43 10.11 6.01
N LYS A 97 29.51 9.44 4.86
CA LYS A 97 29.19 10.00 3.56
C LYS A 97 27.69 10.27 3.47
N LEU A 98 27.31 11.49 3.09
CA LEU A 98 25.91 11.88 2.90
C LEU A 98 25.38 11.34 1.56
N ILE A 99 24.25 10.66 1.61
CA ILE A 99 23.55 10.11 0.45
C ILE A 99 22.07 10.48 0.56
N THR A 100 21.56 11.16 -0.46
CA THR A 100 20.17 11.59 -0.55
C THR A 100 19.45 10.79 -1.62
N GLN A 101 18.31 10.20 -1.28
CA GLN A 101 17.43 9.51 -2.22
C GLN A 101 15.99 9.96 -2.03
N THR A 102 15.17 9.81 -3.07
CA THR A 102 13.77 10.27 -3.08
C THR A 102 12.74 9.22 -2.68
N SER A 103 13.17 7.95 -2.56
CA SER A 103 12.29 6.79 -2.39
C SER A 103 11.97 6.51 -0.92
N ILE A 104 10.69 6.22 -0.61
CA ILE A 104 10.27 5.70 0.70
C ILE A 104 11.03 4.43 1.08
N ALA A 105 11.30 3.57 0.11
CA ALA A 105 12.01 2.31 0.33
C ALA A 105 13.38 2.58 0.98
N TYR A 106 14.09 3.64 0.54
CA TYR A 106 15.37 4.03 1.14
C TYR A 106 15.23 4.54 2.58
N GLU A 107 14.19 5.33 2.88
CA GLU A 107 13.89 5.75 4.26
C GLU A 107 13.60 4.53 5.15
N LYS A 108 12.77 3.59 4.68
CA LYS A 108 12.45 2.34 5.39
C LYS A 108 13.70 1.52 5.69
N ALA A 109 14.56 1.28 4.70
CA ALA A 109 15.82 0.56 4.90
C ALA A 109 16.73 1.25 5.92
N SER A 110 16.84 2.58 5.85
CA SER A 110 17.66 3.37 6.77
C SER A 110 17.12 3.36 8.21
N VAL A 111 15.80 3.42 8.38
CA VAL A 111 15.13 3.29 9.69
C VAL A 111 15.29 1.87 10.25
N LEU A 112 15.14 0.83 9.43
CA LEU A 112 15.40 -0.55 9.86
C LEU A 112 16.85 -0.76 10.29
N PHE A 113 17.80 -0.16 9.59
CA PHE A 113 19.20 -0.18 10.00
C PHE A 113 19.40 0.49 11.36
N GLN A 114 18.73 1.62 11.61
CA GLN A 114 18.73 2.28 12.92
C GLN A 114 18.10 1.42 14.02
N ILE A 115 17.02 0.69 13.72
CA ILE A 115 16.42 -0.28 14.66
C ILE A 115 17.42 -1.39 14.97
N ALA A 116 18.06 -1.97 13.96
CA ALA A 116 19.07 -3.00 14.12
C ALA A 116 20.25 -2.51 14.97
N ALA A 117 20.72 -1.28 14.73
CA ALA A 117 21.77 -0.64 15.50
C ALA A 117 21.36 -0.42 16.95
N THR A 118 20.15 0.08 17.19
CA THR A 118 19.60 0.27 18.53
C THR A 118 19.46 -1.06 19.28
N HIS A 119 18.97 -2.11 18.64
CA HIS A 119 18.93 -3.45 19.24
C HIS A 119 20.32 -3.98 19.59
N SER A 120 21.32 -3.79 18.72
CA SER A 120 22.69 -4.21 19.00
C SER A 120 23.29 -3.47 20.21
N ALA A 121 22.98 -2.16 20.35
CA ALA A 121 23.42 -1.35 21.49
C ALA A 121 22.71 -1.76 22.79
N ILE A 122 21.40 -2.02 22.76
CA ILE A 122 20.65 -2.55 23.90
C ILE A 122 21.25 -3.90 24.33
N ALA A 123 21.50 -4.79 23.37
CA ALA A 123 22.07 -6.11 23.64
C ALA A 123 23.48 -6.03 24.25
N ALA A 124 24.33 -5.15 23.73
CA ALA A 124 25.69 -4.94 24.22
C ALA A 124 25.76 -4.31 25.61
N SER A 125 24.78 -3.46 25.97
CA SER A 125 24.71 -2.77 27.27
C SER A 125 24.05 -3.58 28.39
N GLN A 126 23.37 -4.70 28.08
CA GLN A 126 22.76 -5.53 29.12
C GLN A 126 23.84 -6.14 30.04
N SER A 127 23.57 -6.10 31.34
CA SER A 127 24.41 -6.81 32.30
C SER A 127 24.22 -8.33 32.17
N ARG A 128 25.27 -9.05 31.82
CA ARG A 128 25.26 -10.52 31.73
C ARG A 128 25.62 -11.22 33.04
N SER A 129 25.69 -10.49 34.15
CA SER A 129 25.72 -11.10 35.48
C SER A 129 24.34 -11.55 35.98
N ASP A 130 23.27 -11.03 35.36
CA ASP A 130 21.89 -11.35 35.69
C ASP A 130 21.28 -12.27 34.60
N PRO A 131 20.68 -13.42 34.96
CA PRO A 131 20.00 -14.30 34.02
C PRO A 131 18.97 -13.60 33.12
N GLU A 132 18.26 -12.58 33.62
CA GLU A 132 17.32 -11.81 32.80
C GLU A 132 18.05 -10.93 31.78
N GLY A 133 19.16 -10.29 32.16
CA GLY A 133 20.01 -9.54 31.25
C GLY A 133 20.59 -10.41 30.12
N VAL A 134 21.00 -11.64 30.42
CA VAL A 134 21.46 -12.63 29.43
C VAL A 134 20.34 -13.00 28.44
N LYS A 135 19.12 -13.27 28.92
CA LYS A 135 17.97 -13.56 28.05
C LYS A 135 17.64 -12.38 27.14
N ARG A 136 17.65 -11.16 27.68
CA ARG A 136 17.39 -9.93 26.91
C ARG A 136 18.47 -9.70 25.86
N ALA A 137 19.74 -9.81 26.21
CA ALA A 137 20.85 -9.67 25.26
C ALA A 137 20.72 -10.68 24.11
N PHE A 138 20.43 -11.94 24.43
CA PHE A 138 20.21 -13.00 23.43
C PHE A 138 19.03 -12.68 22.51
N TYR A 139 17.91 -12.20 23.06
CA TYR A 139 16.75 -11.79 22.29
C TYR A 139 17.07 -10.63 21.34
N TYR A 140 17.67 -9.54 21.84
CA TYR A 140 17.95 -8.35 21.02
C TYR A 140 19.01 -8.57 19.95
N PHE A 141 20.02 -9.42 20.18
CA PHE A 141 20.94 -9.79 19.09
C PHE A 141 20.19 -10.55 17.99
N ARG A 142 19.29 -11.48 18.34
CA ARG A 142 18.52 -12.22 17.34
C ARG A 142 17.52 -11.35 16.57
N THR A 143 16.87 -10.39 17.22
CA THR A 143 16.00 -9.43 16.52
C THR A 143 16.79 -8.44 15.68
N SER A 144 17.97 -7.99 16.13
CA SER A 144 18.89 -7.17 15.32
C SER A 144 19.30 -7.88 14.01
N ALA A 145 19.71 -9.15 14.09
CA ALA A 145 20.00 -9.97 12.91
C ALA A 145 18.78 -10.12 11.98
N GLY A 146 17.59 -10.22 12.54
CA GLY A 146 16.32 -10.24 11.81
C GLY A 146 16.08 -9.02 10.94
N MET A 147 16.23 -7.83 11.55
CA MET A 147 16.05 -6.56 10.84
C MET A 147 17.07 -6.40 9.70
N LEU A 148 18.33 -6.81 9.92
CA LEU A 148 19.37 -6.78 8.90
C LEU A 148 19.11 -7.78 7.76
N ASN A 149 18.64 -8.99 8.06
CA ASN A 149 18.27 -9.96 7.02
C ASN A 149 17.16 -9.43 6.12
N TYR A 150 16.13 -8.80 6.70
CA TYR A 150 15.07 -8.17 5.92
C TYR A 150 15.60 -7.09 4.98
N ILE A 151 16.58 -6.28 5.44
CA ILE A 151 17.24 -5.30 4.57
C ILE A 151 17.94 -6.02 3.40
N ASN A 152 18.67 -7.08 3.69
CA ASN A 152 19.46 -7.83 2.71
C ASN A 152 18.61 -8.52 1.63
N GLU A 153 17.39 -8.93 1.98
CA GLU A 153 16.46 -9.61 1.07
C GLU A 153 15.64 -8.64 0.21
N ASN A 154 15.22 -7.51 0.78
CA ASN A 154 14.30 -6.58 0.11
C ASN A 154 15.00 -5.40 -0.59
N PHE A 155 16.26 -5.09 -0.26
CA PHE A 155 16.97 -3.91 -0.78
C PHE A 155 18.25 -4.30 -1.54
N LEU A 156 18.07 -4.89 -2.73
CA LEU A 156 19.16 -5.41 -3.56
C LEU A 156 20.05 -4.33 -4.20
N HIS A 157 19.53 -3.13 -4.43
CA HIS A 157 20.24 -2.01 -5.06
C HIS A 157 20.56 -0.91 -4.05
N ALA A 158 21.37 -1.25 -3.06
CA ALA A 158 21.73 -0.33 -1.98
C ALA A 158 22.56 0.87 -2.50
N PRO A 159 22.14 2.12 -2.22
CA PRO A 159 22.86 3.31 -2.66
C PRO A 159 24.03 3.67 -1.73
N SER A 160 24.08 3.09 -0.52
CA SER A 160 25.11 3.32 0.51
C SER A 160 25.88 2.04 0.84
N THR A 161 27.13 2.21 1.29
CA THR A 161 28.03 1.10 1.58
C THR A 161 27.56 0.29 2.79
N ASP A 162 27.03 0.96 3.81
CA ASP A 162 26.48 0.34 5.02
C ASP A 162 25.24 -0.53 4.78
N LEU A 163 24.48 -0.25 3.72
CA LEU A 163 23.32 -1.05 3.27
C LEU A 163 23.70 -2.08 2.20
N SER A 164 24.97 -2.14 1.77
CA SER A 164 25.39 -3.11 0.76
C SER A 164 25.24 -4.55 1.25
N ARG A 165 24.91 -5.46 0.32
CA ARG A 165 24.65 -6.88 0.60
C ARG A 165 25.78 -7.54 1.40
N GLU A 166 27.03 -7.22 1.05
CA GLU A 166 28.23 -7.77 1.68
C GLU A 166 28.37 -7.27 3.13
N VAL A 167 28.21 -5.96 3.35
CA VAL A 167 28.32 -5.35 4.69
C VAL A 167 27.18 -5.81 5.59
N VAL A 168 25.93 -5.80 5.10
CA VAL A 168 24.76 -6.23 5.88
C VAL A 168 24.88 -7.71 6.26
N LYS A 169 25.33 -8.57 5.33
CA LYS A 169 25.59 -9.99 5.62
C LYS A 169 26.65 -10.16 6.73
N PHE A 170 27.76 -9.43 6.63
CA PHE A 170 28.78 -9.43 7.68
C PHE A 170 28.21 -8.98 9.04
N LEU A 171 27.37 -7.94 9.05
CA LEU A 171 26.71 -7.44 10.27
C LEU A 171 25.74 -8.48 10.87
N VAL A 172 25.01 -9.23 10.05
CA VAL A 172 24.18 -10.36 10.52
C VAL A 172 25.05 -11.42 11.19
N ASP A 173 26.13 -11.82 10.53
CA ASP A 173 26.98 -12.91 10.99
C ASP A 173 27.71 -12.55 12.31
N ILE A 174 28.19 -11.30 12.47
CA ILE A 174 28.81 -10.84 13.73
C ILE A 174 27.79 -10.76 14.89
N ILE A 175 26.57 -10.30 14.61
CA ILE A 175 25.50 -10.22 15.62
C ILE A 175 25.07 -11.63 16.07
N LEU A 176 24.96 -12.58 15.15
CA LEU A 176 24.66 -13.98 15.48
C LEU A 176 25.82 -14.67 16.21
N ALA A 177 27.08 -14.32 15.90
CA ALA A 177 28.24 -14.80 16.64
C ALA A 177 28.19 -14.32 18.11
N GLN A 178 27.86 -13.04 18.32
CA GLN A 178 27.68 -12.47 19.66
C GLN A 178 26.47 -13.08 20.39
N ALA A 179 25.36 -13.36 19.70
CA ALA A 179 24.24 -14.08 20.30
C ALA A 179 24.65 -15.50 20.76
N THR A 180 25.45 -16.19 19.95
CA THR A 180 25.98 -17.52 20.29
C THR A 180 26.91 -17.45 21.50
N GLU A 181 27.73 -16.42 21.60
CA GLU A 181 28.56 -16.14 22.79
C GLU A 181 27.71 -15.93 24.05
N VAL A 182 26.64 -15.12 23.98
CA VAL A 182 25.74 -14.91 25.13
C VAL A 182 25.07 -16.23 25.55
N PHE A 183 24.66 -17.07 24.58
CA PHE A 183 24.08 -18.37 24.87
C PHE A 183 25.10 -19.35 25.48
N PHE A 184 26.37 -19.27 25.05
CA PHE A 184 27.46 -20.02 25.65
C PHE A 184 27.69 -19.62 27.12
N GLU A 185 27.68 -18.32 27.43
CA GLU A 185 27.80 -17.81 28.82
C GLU A 185 26.64 -18.37 29.67
N LYS A 186 25.40 -18.31 29.16
CA LYS A 186 24.23 -18.93 29.81
C LYS A 186 24.43 -20.41 30.12
N CYS A 187 24.88 -21.20 29.14
CA CYS A 187 25.07 -22.64 29.33
C CYS A 187 26.16 -22.96 30.35
N THR A 188 27.19 -22.11 30.40
CA THR A 188 28.30 -22.23 31.35
C THR A 188 27.84 -21.91 32.78
N ASP A 189 27.07 -20.84 32.96
CA ASP A 189 26.53 -20.43 34.26
C ASP A 189 25.50 -21.43 34.81
N GLU A 190 24.66 -22.00 33.93
CA GLU A 190 23.73 -23.08 34.29
C GLU A 190 24.40 -24.45 34.46
N LYS A 191 25.73 -24.54 34.31
CA LYS A 191 26.53 -25.78 34.43
C LYS A 191 25.98 -26.92 33.56
N LYS A 192 25.58 -26.61 32.32
CA LYS A 192 25.16 -27.64 31.35
C LYS A 192 26.32 -28.59 31.02
N GLY A 193 26.01 -29.76 30.47
CA GLY A 193 27.03 -30.77 30.15
C GLY A 193 28.15 -30.23 29.25
N ASN A 194 29.39 -30.51 29.63
CA ASN A 194 30.61 -30.03 28.93
C ASN A 194 30.63 -30.38 27.43
N ALA A 195 30.03 -31.52 27.06
CA ALA A 195 29.88 -31.93 25.66
C ALA A 195 29.00 -30.96 24.85
N LEU A 196 27.91 -30.43 25.42
CA LEU A 196 27.06 -29.43 24.76
C LEU A 196 27.79 -28.08 24.69
N VAL A 197 28.41 -27.66 25.80
CA VAL A 197 29.13 -26.38 25.90
C VAL A 197 30.28 -26.30 24.89
N SER A 198 31.02 -27.40 24.69
CA SER A 198 32.08 -27.47 23.67
C SER A 198 31.56 -27.32 22.24
N LYS A 199 30.39 -27.90 21.91
CA LYS A 199 29.77 -27.76 20.58
C LYS A 199 29.31 -26.33 20.28
N ILE A 200 28.80 -25.63 21.29
CA ILE A 200 28.39 -24.21 21.17
C ILE A 200 29.62 -23.31 21.03
N ALA A 201 30.66 -23.54 21.85
CA ALA A 201 31.93 -22.82 21.73
C ALA A 201 32.59 -23.04 20.35
N ALA A 202 32.53 -24.27 19.81
CA ALA A 202 33.02 -24.57 18.48
C ALA A 202 32.26 -23.84 17.37
N GLN A 203 30.93 -23.66 17.54
CA GLN A 203 30.13 -22.84 16.63
C GLN A 203 30.55 -21.36 16.69
N ALA A 204 30.67 -20.78 17.89
CA ALA A 204 31.12 -19.39 18.05
C ALA A 204 32.52 -19.17 17.44
N ALA A 205 33.45 -20.09 17.73
CA ALA A 205 34.80 -20.08 17.17
C ALA A 205 34.79 -20.09 15.63
N TYR A 206 33.97 -20.95 15.03
CA TYR A 206 33.84 -21.04 13.57
C TYR A 206 33.31 -19.74 12.96
N MET A 207 32.28 -19.15 13.55
CA MET A 207 31.70 -17.89 13.08
C MET A 207 32.73 -16.75 13.15
N TYR A 208 33.40 -16.57 14.29
CA TYR A 208 34.44 -15.55 14.43
C TYR A 208 35.66 -15.79 13.53
N THR A 209 36.02 -17.06 13.27
CA THR A 209 37.12 -17.39 12.35
C THR A 209 36.78 -16.97 10.93
N THR A 210 35.55 -17.25 10.47
CA THR A 210 35.10 -16.85 9.13
C THR A 210 35.09 -15.33 8.99
N LEU A 211 34.53 -14.63 9.98
CA LEU A 211 34.49 -13.17 10.04
C LEU A 211 35.87 -12.50 10.12
N SER A 212 36.90 -13.22 10.57
CA SER A 212 38.25 -12.65 10.74
C SER A 212 38.94 -12.29 9.43
N GLU A 213 38.58 -12.97 8.32
CA GLU A 213 39.10 -12.63 7.00
C GLU A 213 38.28 -11.50 6.36
N ASP A 214 36.95 -11.60 6.42
CA ASP A 214 36.04 -10.57 5.89
C ASP A 214 36.30 -9.20 6.51
N VAL A 215 36.48 -9.12 7.84
CA VAL A 215 36.73 -7.86 8.53
C VAL A 215 38.05 -7.20 8.11
N LYS A 216 39.08 -7.98 7.75
CA LYS A 216 40.36 -7.43 7.25
C LYS A 216 40.17 -6.81 5.87
N GLU A 217 39.40 -7.46 5.01
CA GLU A 217 39.08 -6.94 3.68
C GLU A 217 38.31 -5.63 3.78
N PHE A 218 37.25 -5.58 4.60
CA PHE A 218 36.46 -4.37 4.80
C PHE A 218 37.25 -3.24 5.48
N MET A 219 38.20 -3.57 6.36
CA MET A 219 39.13 -2.59 6.92
C MET A 219 40.08 -2.03 5.85
N GLY A 220 40.58 -2.88 4.94
CA GLY A 220 41.37 -2.44 3.77
C GLY A 220 40.60 -1.51 2.82
N LYS A 221 39.28 -1.67 2.73
CA LYS A 221 38.36 -0.77 2.00
C LYS A 221 37.99 0.51 2.78
N GLY A 222 38.46 0.67 4.02
CA GLY A 222 38.16 1.83 4.87
C GLY A 222 36.75 1.85 5.44
N ILE A 223 36.05 0.71 5.48
CA ILE A 223 34.67 0.60 5.99
C ILE A 223 34.69 0.35 7.50
N PHE A 224 35.51 -0.59 7.99
CA PHE A 224 35.59 -0.90 9.42
C PHE A 224 36.90 -0.43 10.04
N ASP A 225 36.83 -0.09 11.33
CA ASP A 225 37.99 0.25 12.13
C ASP A 225 38.84 -1.00 12.48
N ARG A 226 40.14 -0.80 12.63
CA ARG A 226 41.13 -1.81 13.06
C ARG A 226 40.79 -2.46 14.40
N ASN A 227 40.05 -1.77 15.27
CA ASN A 227 39.63 -2.32 16.55
C ASN A 227 38.66 -3.51 16.39
N TRP A 228 37.78 -3.48 15.38
CA TRP A 228 36.89 -4.60 15.09
C TRP A 228 37.67 -5.84 14.65
N VAL A 229 38.66 -5.64 13.77
CA VAL A 229 39.57 -6.71 13.30
C VAL A 229 40.23 -7.40 14.50
N THR A 230 40.76 -6.60 15.43
CA THR A 230 41.52 -7.11 16.57
C THR A 230 40.62 -7.88 17.54
N ILE A 231 39.43 -7.35 17.88
CA ILE A 231 38.48 -8.02 18.79
C ILE A 231 38.01 -9.35 18.19
N ILE A 232 37.64 -9.37 16.90
CA ILE A 232 37.15 -10.58 16.23
C ILE A 232 38.24 -11.65 16.21
N GLN A 233 39.49 -11.29 15.93
CA GLN A 233 40.63 -12.21 15.95
C GLN A 233 40.91 -12.77 17.35
N VAL A 234 40.89 -11.91 18.39
CA VAL A 234 41.05 -12.37 19.78
C VAL A 234 39.92 -13.31 20.18
N LYS A 235 38.66 -12.94 19.90
CA LYS A 235 37.48 -13.77 20.18
C LYS A 235 37.53 -15.11 19.44
N SER A 236 37.95 -15.11 18.18
CA SER A 236 38.15 -16.33 17.39
C SER A 236 39.08 -17.32 18.12
N LYS A 237 40.29 -16.88 18.48
CA LYS A 237 41.27 -17.73 19.20
C LYS A 237 40.80 -18.12 20.60
N TYR A 238 40.15 -17.20 21.30
CA TYR A 238 39.59 -17.44 22.64
C TYR A 238 38.51 -18.52 22.63
N PHE A 239 37.54 -18.45 21.71
CA PHE A 239 36.49 -19.47 21.59
C PHE A 239 37.02 -20.81 21.05
N GLN A 240 38.04 -20.81 20.19
CA GLN A 240 38.73 -22.05 19.79
C GLN A 240 39.36 -22.74 21.02
N SER A 241 40.00 -21.96 21.89
CA SER A 241 40.56 -22.48 23.16
C SER A 241 39.46 -23.02 24.09
N LEU A 242 38.36 -22.28 24.28
CA LEU A 242 37.23 -22.72 25.10
C LEU A 242 36.61 -24.02 24.57
N ALA A 243 36.43 -24.15 23.26
CA ALA A 243 35.88 -25.36 22.66
C ALA A 243 36.75 -26.59 22.98
N GLN A 244 38.07 -26.47 22.83
CA GLN A 244 39.01 -27.55 23.15
C GLN A 244 39.05 -27.85 24.65
N TYR A 245 39.00 -26.83 25.50
CA TYR A 245 38.96 -26.98 26.95
C TYR A 245 37.73 -27.77 27.42
N TYR A 246 36.51 -27.35 27.03
CA TYR A 246 35.28 -28.05 27.42
C TYR A 246 35.19 -29.44 26.79
N ARG A 247 35.74 -29.64 25.59
CA ARG A 247 35.81 -30.97 25.00
C ARG A 247 36.78 -31.87 25.76
N GLY A 248 37.94 -31.35 26.18
CA GLY A 248 38.89 -32.05 27.04
C GLY A 248 38.27 -32.47 28.37
N LEU A 249 37.46 -31.62 29.00
CA LEU A 249 36.71 -31.99 30.20
C LEU A 249 35.70 -33.12 29.96
N ALA A 250 35.03 -33.12 28.81
CA ALA A 250 34.10 -34.18 28.44
C ALA A 250 34.82 -35.51 28.15
N ASP A 251 35.96 -35.47 27.44
CA ASP A 251 36.76 -36.66 27.12
C ASP A 251 37.44 -37.22 28.39
N ALA A 252 37.87 -36.37 29.33
CA ALA A 252 38.36 -36.78 30.65
C ALA A 252 37.28 -37.49 31.47
N ALA A 253 36.05 -36.97 31.47
CA ALA A 253 34.90 -37.65 32.10
C ALA A 253 34.55 -38.98 31.43
N ALA A 254 34.88 -39.14 30.14
CA ALA A 254 34.74 -40.38 29.38
C ALA A 254 35.96 -41.31 29.48
N THR A 255 36.86 -41.10 30.45
CA THR A 255 38.09 -41.90 30.71
C THR A 255 39.13 -41.89 29.57
N LYS A 256 39.03 -40.95 28.62
CA LYS A 256 39.99 -40.78 27.52
C LYS A 256 41.06 -39.75 27.90
N HIS A 257 41.88 -40.10 28.89
CA HIS A 257 42.84 -39.16 29.49
C HIS A 257 43.95 -38.69 28.54
N GLY A 258 44.39 -39.54 27.60
CA GLY A 258 45.37 -39.17 26.57
C GLY A 258 44.83 -38.10 25.61
N ASP A 259 43.64 -38.31 25.05
CA ASP A 259 42.96 -37.33 24.18
C ASP A 259 42.70 -36.01 24.93
N ALA A 260 42.28 -36.10 26.20
CA ALA A 260 42.00 -34.93 27.03
C ALA A 260 43.24 -34.07 27.26
N LEU A 261 44.40 -34.68 27.55
CA LEU A 261 45.65 -33.96 27.76
C LEU A 261 46.14 -33.23 26.50
N VAL A 262 46.00 -33.87 25.33
CA VAL A 262 46.34 -33.23 24.04
C VAL A 262 45.40 -32.04 23.78
N ARG A 263 44.09 -32.18 24.06
CA ARG A 263 43.13 -31.08 23.94
C ARG A 263 43.42 -29.93 24.91
N PHE A 264 43.81 -30.21 26.16
CA PHE A 264 44.19 -29.17 27.12
C PHE A 264 45.47 -28.44 26.69
N THR A 265 46.44 -29.17 26.13
CA THR A 265 47.66 -28.56 25.57
C THR A 265 47.36 -27.65 24.38
N LEU A 266 46.46 -28.07 23.50
CA LEU A 266 45.99 -27.23 22.38
C LEU A 266 45.22 -26.00 22.88
N ALA A 267 44.34 -26.18 23.88
CA ALA A 267 43.60 -25.08 24.50
C ALA A 267 44.53 -24.04 25.14
N GLU A 268 45.59 -24.48 25.84
CA GLU A 268 46.60 -23.59 26.42
C GLU A 268 47.34 -22.77 25.36
N THR A 269 47.80 -23.40 24.28
CA THR A 269 48.51 -22.72 23.18
C THR A 269 47.64 -21.63 22.55
N LEU A 270 46.38 -21.96 22.24
CA LEU A 270 45.41 -21.01 21.69
C LEU A 270 45.08 -19.88 22.69
N ALA A 271 44.99 -20.20 23.98
CA ALA A 271 44.76 -19.18 25.03
C ALA A 271 45.96 -18.22 25.14
N LYS A 272 47.21 -18.70 25.03
CA LYS A 272 48.41 -17.84 25.02
C LYS A 272 48.40 -16.88 23.83
N GLU A 273 48.06 -17.36 22.64
CA GLU A 273 47.91 -16.52 21.45
C GLU A 273 46.83 -15.45 21.65
N ALA A 274 45.65 -15.84 22.16
CA ALA A 274 44.56 -14.92 22.42
C ALA A 274 44.94 -13.84 23.44
N THR A 275 45.58 -14.22 24.57
CA THR A 275 46.00 -13.27 25.61
C THR A 275 47.08 -12.31 25.12
N LYS A 276 48.03 -12.76 24.29
CA LYS A 276 49.05 -11.89 23.69
C LYS A 276 48.41 -10.82 22.79
N SER A 277 47.48 -11.24 21.92
CA SER A 277 46.73 -10.33 21.06
C SER A 277 45.83 -9.38 21.86
N ALA A 278 45.18 -9.87 22.92
CA ALA A 278 44.35 -9.06 23.81
C ALA A 278 45.16 -8.03 24.61
N GLN A 279 46.37 -8.37 25.05
CA GLN A 279 47.27 -7.44 25.73
C GLN A 279 47.70 -6.30 24.80
N SER A 280 48.08 -6.65 23.57
CA SER A 280 48.43 -5.68 22.54
C SER A 280 47.26 -4.73 22.25
N PHE A 281 46.05 -5.28 22.10
CA PHE A 281 44.82 -4.50 21.95
C PHE A 281 44.58 -3.56 23.14
N SER A 282 44.64 -4.07 24.37
CA SER A 282 44.41 -3.27 25.58
C SER A 282 45.37 -2.09 25.71
N SER A 283 46.61 -2.23 25.23
CA SER A 283 47.61 -1.14 25.26
C SER A 283 47.38 -0.06 24.20
N MET A 284 46.74 -0.42 23.08
CA MET A 284 46.51 0.47 21.94
C MET A 284 45.07 1.02 21.89
N PHE A 285 44.14 0.44 22.65
CA PHE A 285 42.73 0.80 22.60
C PHE A 285 42.48 2.19 23.19
N VAL A 286 41.86 3.06 22.38
CA VAL A 286 41.41 4.39 22.80
C VAL A 286 39.92 4.48 22.55
N SER A 287 39.12 4.62 23.61
CA SER A 287 37.65 4.60 23.54
C SER A 287 37.06 5.74 22.69
N THR A 288 37.75 6.87 22.56
CA THR A 288 37.30 8.02 21.76
C THR A 288 37.32 7.77 20.25
N VAL A 289 38.07 6.76 19.80
CA VAL A 289 38.20 6.41 18.37
C VAL A 289 37.13 5.38 17.95
N SER A 290 36.54 4.65 18.90
CA SER A 290 35.52 3.62 18.63
C SER A 290 34.37 3.73 19.63
N PRO A 291 33.41 4.65 19.44
CA PRO A 291 32.28 4.82 20.37
C PRO A 291 31.35 3.60 20.43
N ASN A 292 31.49 2.66 19.49
CA ASN A 292 30.68 1.44 19.36
C ASN A 292 31.24 0.26 20.16
N LEU A 293 32.22 0.52 21.03
CA LEU A 293 32.81 -0.43 21.96
C LEU A 293 32.78 0.15 23.38
N PRO A 294 32.56 -0.68 24.42
CA PRO A 294 32.68 -0.25 25.80
C PRO A 294 34.06 0.36 26.10
N SER A 295 34.12 1.35 27.00
CA SER A 295 35.38 2.01 27.38
C SER A 295 36.38 1.07 28.07
N ASP A 296 35.89 -0.01 28.67
CA ASP A 296 36.66 -1.07 29.31
C ASP A 296 36.93 -2.27 28.38
N ALA A 297 36.61 -2.17 27.08
CA ALA A 297 36.71 -3.30 26.16
C ALA A 297 38.13 -3.91 26.10
N GLY A 298 39.17 -3.06 26.09
CA GLY A 298 40.56 -3.50 26.09
C GLY A 298 40.93 -4.29 27.35
N THR A 299 40.65 -3.73 28.53
CA THR A 299 41.00 -4.32 29.82
C THR A 299 40.17 -5.56 30.11
N SER A 300 38.85 -5.50 29.88
CA SER A 300 37.93 -6.62 30.09
C SER A 300 38.24 -7.82 29.20
N LEU A 301 38.63 -7.60 27.93
CA LEU A 301 39.05 -8.69 27.03
C LEU A 301 40.38 -9.32 27.46
N HIS A 302 41.35 -8.50 27.89
CA HIS A 302 42.64 -8.99 28.37
C HIS A 302 42.50 -9.82 29.65
N GLU A 303 41.80 -9.30 30.67
CA GLU A 303 41.61 -10.00 31.94
C GLU A 303 40.83 -11.32 31.77
N ARG A 304 39.83 -11.37 30.88
CA ARG A 304 39.13 -12.64 30.58
C ARG A 304 40.02 -13.66 29.89
N SER A 305 40.81 -13.23 28.91
CA SER A 305 41.74 -14.13 28.20
C SER A 305 42.81 -14.67 29.15
N LYS A 306 43.32 -13.81 30.04
CA LYS A 306 44.28 -14.16 31.09
C LYS A 306 43.70 -15.13 32.13
N ALA A 307 42.49 -14.89 32.60
CA ALA A 307 41.80 -15.79 33.52
C ALA A 307 41.57 -17.18 32.91
N HIS A 308 41.15 -17.24 31.64
CA HIS A 308 40.98 -18.50 30.91
C HIS A 308 42.32 -19.23 30.69
N LEU A 309 43.39 -18.49 30.37
CA LEU A 309 44.73 -19.07 30.26
C LEU A 309 45.19 -19.73 31.57
N ALA A 310 44.94 -19.09 32.71
CA ALA A 310 45.28 -19.68 34.03
C ALA A 310 44.53 -21.00 34.24
N ILE A 311 43.21 -21.02 33.99
CA ILE A 311 42.37 -22.23 34.11
C ILE A 311 42.89 -23.36 33.20
N CYS A 312 43.20 -23.06 31.94
CA CYS A 312 43.76 -24.04 31.00
C CYS A 312 45.13 -24.57 31.45
N THR A 313 45.99 -23.70 31.97
CA THR A 313 47.34 -24.08 32.43
C THR A 313 47.25 -25.00 33.66
N ASP A 314 46.42 -24.64 34.63
CA ASP A 314 46.19 -25.43 35.84
C ASP A 314 45.63 -26.81 35.47
N LYS A 315 44.59 -26.87 34.64
CA LYS A 315 43.97 -28.14 34.23
C LYS A 315 44.88 -29.01 33.38
N LYS A 316 45.70 -28.43 32.51
CA LYS A 316 46.73 -29.18 31.80
C LYS A 316 47.74 -29.77 32.78
N SER A 317 48.22 -28.99 33.75
CA SER A 317 49.22 -29.46 34.72
C SER A 317 48.68 -30.59 35.61
N GLU A 318 47.40 -30.54 35.97
CA GLU A 318 46.67 -31.58 36.69
C GLU A 318 46.57 -32.85 35.83
N ALA A 319 46.05 -32.73 34.61
CA ALA A 319 45.91 -33.86 33.69
C ALA A 319 47.26 -34.49 33.32
N GLN A 320 48.33 -33.70 33.17
CA GLN A 320 49.68 -34.19 32.92
C GLN A 320 50.19 -35.02 34.10
N ARG A 321 50.07 -34.48 35.32
CA ARG A 321 50.51 -35.18 36.54
C ARG A 321 49.76 -36.49 36.72
N GLU A 322 48.44 -36.50 36.50
CA GLU A 322 47.65 -37.72 36.61
C GLU A 322 47.98 -38.74 35.52
N ASN A 323 48.24 -38.28 34.28
CA ASN A 323 48.63 -39.18 33.22
C ASN A 323 50.01 -39.80 33.49
N ASP A 324 50.96 -39.04 34.00
CA ASP A 324 52.32 -39.52 34.26
C ASP A 324 52.40 -40.44 35.51
N LEU A 325 51.49 -40.28 36.48
CA LEU A 325 51.50 -41.04 37.73
C LEU A 325 50.50 -42.21 37.77
N ILE A 326 49.38 -42.10 37.08
CA ILE A 326 48.23 -43.02 37.23
C ILE A 326 47.91 -43.72 35.91
N TYR A 327 47.59 -42.95 34.87
CA TYR A 327 46.96 -43.52 33.68
C TYR A 327 47.94 -44.05 32.63
N ASN A 328 49.10 -43.40 32.47
CA ASN A 328 50.09 -43.68 31.44
C ASN A 328 49.48 -43.84 30.04
N ALA A 329 48.46 -43.04 29.71
CA ALA A 329 47.77 -43.13 28.44
C ALA A 329 48.65 -42.59 27.30
N ILE A 330 48.58 -43.24 26.14
CA ILE A 330 49.29 -42.83 24.94
C ILE A 330 48.71 -41.50 24.45
N LEU A 331 49.59 -40.54 24.16
CA LEU A 331 49.20 -39.23 23.63
C LEU A 331 49.02 -39.33 22.11
N PRO A 332 47.80 -39.17 21.58
CA PRO A 332 47.59 -39.13 20.13
C PRO A 332 48.17 -37.84 19.53
N SER A 333 48.41 -37.82 18.22
CA SER A 333 48.74 -36.57 17.53
C SER A 333 47.54 -35.62 17.53
N PRO A 334 47.75 -34.29 17.53
CA PRO A 334 46.66 -33.31 17.48
C PRO A 334 45.71 -33.48 16.28
N GLU A 335 46.22 -34.03 15.17
CA GLU A 335 45.47 -34.29 13.93
C GLU A 335 44.59 -35.53 13.99
N ALA A 336 44.91 -36.49 14.87
CA ALA A 336 44.12 -37.70 15.07
C ALA A 336 42.89 -37.46 15.97
N LEU A 337 42.75 -36.27 16.55
CA LEU A 337 41.63 -35.94 17.41
C LEU A 337 40.33 -35.73 16.60
N PRO A 338 39.19 -36.28 17.07
CA PRO A 338 37.90 -36.00 16.44
C PRO A 338 37.59 -34.50 16.45
N ASN A 339 37.15 -34.00 15.30
CA ASN A 339 36.63 -32.64 15.16
C ASN A 339 35.44 -32.43 16.10
N ILE A 340 35.36 -31.25 16.72
CA ILE A 340 34.26 -30.89 17.59
C ILE A 340 33.05 -30.56 16.72
N GLU A 341 31.96 -31.30 16.88
CA GLU A 341 30.69 -31.00 16.23
C GLU A 341 30.21 -29.59 16.58
N LYS A 342 29.63 -28.90 15.61
CA LYS A 342 29.14 -27.52 15.79
C LYS A 342 27.63 -27.53 15.96
N THR A 343 27.12 -26.77 16.93
CA THR A 343 25.66 -26.63 17.14
C THR A 343 25.26 -25.17 16.97
N ALA A 344 24.47 -24.88 15.95
CA ALA A 344 23.85 -23.58 15.77
C ALA A 344 22.72 -23.38 16.78
N VAL A 345 22.83 -22.34 17.61
CA VAL A 345 21.88 -22.02 18.69
C VAL A 345 21.17 -20.69 18.51
N ALA A 346 21.76 -19.76 17.75
CA ALA A 346 21.20 -18.46 17.45
C ALA A 346 20.70 -18.42 16.01
N THR A 347 19.43 -18.10 15.83
CA THR A 347 18.80 -17.81 14.53
C THR A 347 18.20 -16.41 14.56
N ALA A 348 18.21 -15.72 13.42
CA ALA A 348 17.54 -14.44 13.29
C ALA A 348 16.03 -14.60 13.51
N ILE A 349 15.41 -13.65 14.22
CA ILE A 349 13.94 -13.60 14.40
C ILE A 349 13.36 -12.79 13.25
N HIS A 350 12.34 -13.29 12.57
CA HIS A 350 11.77 -12.60 11.41
C HIS A 350 11.11 -11.27 11.85
N ILE A 351 11.16 -10.25 10.99
CA ILE A 351 10.58 -8.93 11.30
C ILE A 351 9.09 -9.02 11.63
N HIS A 352 8.34 -9.85 10.89
CA HIS A 352 6.91 -10.06 11.15
C HIS A 352 6.63 -10.56 12.56
N ASP A 353 7.46 -11.43 13.12
CA ASP A 353 7.26 -11.94 14.49
C ASP A 353 7.48 -10.84 15.54
N VAL A 354 8.42 -9.92 15.27
CA VAL A 354 8.70 -8.79 16.14
C VAL A 354 7.55 -7.78 16.11
N TYR A 355 7.04 -7.47 14.91
CA TYR A 355 5.94 -6.51 14.73
C TYR A 355 4.56 -7.11 15.05
N ALA A 356 4.40 -8.43 15.05
CA ALA A 356 3.17 -9.10 15.49
C ALA A 356 2.99 -9.07 17.02
N ALA A 357 4.06 -8.77 17.78
CA ALA A 357 3.99 -8.68 19.22
C ALA A 357 2.97 -7.59 19.65
N PRO A 358 2.02 -7.89 20.55
CA PRO A 358 0.98 -6.94 20.97
C PRO A 358 1.53 -5.63 21.53
N ASP A 359 2.69 -5.68 22.18
CA ASP A 359 3.33 -4.50 22.75
C ASP A 359 3.84 -3.56 21.65
N VAL A 360 4.40 -4.10 20.56
CA VAL A 360 4.89 -3.31 19.42
C VAL A 360 3.72 -2.68 18.67
N GLN A 361 2.62 -3.42 18.48
CA GLN A 361 1.40 -2.88 17.87
C GLN A 361 0.81 -1.70 18.66
N LYS A 362 0.79 -1.81 20.00
CA LYS A 362 0.37 -0.70 20.86
C LYS A 362 1.29 0.52 20.73
N THR A 363 2.59 0.31 20.55
CA THR A 363 3.57 1.40 20.35
C THR A 363 3.39 2.11 19.02
N ILE A 364 3.08 1.39 17.94
CA ILE A 364 2.79 1.97 16.62
C ILE A 364 1.55 2.86 16.69
N GLY A 365 0.52 2.39 17.41
CA GLY A 365 -0.73 3.11 17.61
C GLY A 365 -1.58 3.15 16.33
N GLN A 366 -2.54 4.06 16.32
CA GLN A 366 -3.45 4.25 15.18
C GLN A 366 -2.73 4.94 14.01
N ASP A 367 -3.14 4.60 12.79
CA ASP A 367 -2.70 5.29 11.56
C ASP A 367 -3.05 6.78 11.61
N PHE A 368 -2.08 7.65 11.32
CA PHE A 368 -2.30 9.08 11.20
C PHE A 368 -3.26 9.43 10.06
N PHE A 369 -3.22 8.73 8.93
CA PHE A 369 -3.98 9.05 7.73
C PHE A 369 -5.26 8.22 7.58
N ILE A 370 -5.89 7.81 8.68
CA ILE A 370 -7.05 6.91 8.64
C ILE A 370 -8.17 7.35 7.68
N LYS A 371 -8.41 8.67 7.56
CA LYS A 371 -9.44 9.27 6.71
C LYS A 371 -9.17 9.15 5.20
N LEU A 372 -7.91 8.97 4.78
CA LEU A 372 -7.51 9.10 3.37
C LEU A 372 -7.43 7.75 2.66
N VAL A 373 -8.54 7.23 2.14
CA VAL A 373 -8.59 5.88 1.53
C VAL A 373 -7.54 5.71 0.40
N PRO A 374 -6.80 4.59 0.31
CA PRO A 374 -5.81 4.37 -0.75
C PRO A 374 -6.36 4.48 -2.18
N LEU A 375 -5.55 5.02 -3.10
CA LEU A 375 -5.90 5.10 -4.53
C LEU A 375 -6.24 3.75 -5.16
N SER A 376 -5.56 2.68 -4.79
CA SER A 376 -5.85 1.32 -5.28
C SER A 376 -7.28 0.87 -4.97
N VAL A 377 -7.82 1.31 -3.83
CA VAL A 377 -9.20 1.05 -3.44
C VAL A 377 -10.15 1.94 -4.24
N HIS A 378 -9.80 3.20 -4.48
CA HIS A 378 -10.57 4.08 -5.36
C HIS A 378 -10.65 3.58 -6.79
N GLU A 379 -9.53 3.11 -7.37
CA GLU A 379 -9.47 2.50 -8.70
C GLU A 379 -10.30 1.24 -8.75
N SER A 380 -10.13 0.34 -7.77
CA SER A 380 -10.92 -0.91 -7.69
C SER A 380 -12.42 -0.63 -7.54
N ALA A 381 -12.79 0.37 -6.74
CA ALA A 381 -14.18 0.79 -6.58
C ALA A 381 -14.74 1.43 -7.85
N SER A 382 -13.94 2.21 -8.59
CA SER A 382 -14.30 2.77 -9.88
C SER A 382 -14.53 1.68 -10.93
N VAL A 383 -13.62 0.71 -11.04
CA VAL A 383 -13.76 -0.46 -11.93
C VAL A 383 -14.99 -1.28 -11.56
N TYR A 384 -15.23 -1.51 -10.26
CA TYR A 384 -16.43 -2.20 -9.81
C TYR A 384 -17.72 -1.44 -10.18
N SER A 385 -17.71 -0.11 -10.02
CA SER A 385 -18.82 0.76 -10.42
C SER A 385 -19.07 0.71 -11.93
N GLU A 386 -18.01 0.72 -12.73
CA GLU A 386 -18.09 0.63 -14.19
C GLU A 386 -18.64 -0.73 -14.65
N GLU A 387 -18.12 -1.85 -14.12
CA GLU A 387 -18.62 -3.19 -14.44
C GLU A 387 -20.08 -3.36 -14.01
N LYS A 388 -20.46 -2.81 -12.86
CA LYS A 388 -21.86 -2.76 -12.41
C LYS A 388 -22.73 -1.92 -13.36
N ALA A 389 -22.27 -0.75 -13.78
CA ALA A 389 -23.00 0.11 -14.72
C ALA A 389 -23.15 -0.56 -16.10
N LYS A 390 -22.11 -1.24 -16.56
CA LYS A 390 -22.11 -2.02 -17.81
C LYS A 390 -23.10 -3.18 -17.75
N LEU A 391 -23.17 -3.89 -16.63
CA LEU A 391 -24.17 -4.94 -16.42
C LEU A 391 -25.59 -4.36 -16.47
N VAL A 392 -25.83 -3.25 -15.77
CA VAL A 392 -27.14 -2.57 -15.78
C VAL A 392 -27.51 -2.10 -17.19
N ARG A 393 -26.58 -1.49 -17.93
CA ARG A 393 -26.82 -1.07 -19.33
C ARG A 393 -27.14 -2.26 -20.22
N GLY A 394 -26.38 -3.35 -20.12
CA GLY A 394 -26.62 -4.55 -20.92
C GLY A 394 -27.99 -5.19 -20.66
N GLU A 395 -28.45 -5.22 -19.41
CA GLU A 395 -29.80 -5.72 -19.09
C GLU A 395 -30.92 -4.76 -19.54
N VAL A 396 -30.69 -3.45 -19.48
CA VAL A 396 -31.62 -2.44 -20.04
C VAL A 396 -31.73 -2.59 -21.56
N GLU A 397 -30.61 -2.70 -22.28
CA GLU A 397 -30.59 -2.86 -23.74
C GLU A 397 -31.31 -4.14 -24.18
N LYS A 398 -31.10 -5.27 -23.49
CA LYS A 398 -31.84 -6.51 -23.77
C LYS A 398 -33.34 -6.35 -23.53
N ALA A 399 -33.72 -5.66 -22.46
CA ALA A 399 -35.12 -5.42 -22.16
C ALA A 399 -35.78 -4.53 -23.21
N ASP A 400 -35.12 -3.43 -23.61
CA ASP A 400 -35.59 -2.51 -24.65
C ASP A 400 -35.66 -3.21 -26.02
N ALA A 401 -34.69 -4.06 -26.35
CA ALA A 401 -34.71 -4.86 -27.58
C ALA A 401 -35.90 -5.83 -27.61
N ALA A 402 -36.14 -6.56 -26.53
CA ALA A 402 -37.28 -7.48 -26.44
C ALA A 402 -38.64 -6.73 -26.40
N GLU A 403 -38.70 -5.53 -25.82
CA GLU A 403 -39.87 -4.64 -25.87
C GLU A 403 -40.12 -4.14 -27.30
N GLY A 404 -39.06 -3.73 -28.00
CA GLY A 404 -39.10 -3.29 -29.40
C GLY A 404 -39.53 -4.40 -30.35
N GLU A 405 -39.00 -5.60 -30.20
CA GLU A 405 -39.40 -6.78 -30.98
C GLU A 405 -40.87 -7.14 -30.73
N ALA A 406 -41.29 -7.20 -29.46
CA ALA A 406 -42.68 -7.46 -29.12
C ALA A 406 -43.63 -6.41 -29.71
N ARG A 407 -43.27 -5.12 -29.65
CA ARG A 407 -44.06 -4.03 -30.23
C ARG A 407 -44.14 -4.14 -31.76
N SER A 408 -43.02 -4.38 -32.42
CA SER A 408 -42.95 -4.53 -33.88
C SER A 408 -43.76 -5.74 -34.37
N ILE A 409 -43.75 -6.86 -33.64
CA ILE A 409 -44.57 -8.03 -33.97
C ILE A 409 -46.06 -7.72 -33.78
N VAL A 410 -46.44 -7.05 -32.70
CA VAL A 410 -47.85 -6.68 -32.43
C VAL A 410 -48.39 -5.67 -33.46
N GLU A 411 -47.57 -4.69 -33.86
CA GLU A 411 -47.90 -3.74 -34.93
C GLU A 411 -47.92 -4.41 -36.30
N GLY A 412 -46.92 -5.24 -36.62
CA GLY A 412 -46.81 -5.95 -37.90
C GLY A 412 -47.92 -6.97 -38.14
N MET A 413 -48.48 -7.57 -37.07
CA MET A 413 -49.66 -8.43 -37.16
C MET A 413 -50.98 -7.63 -37.26
N GLY A 414 -50.94 -6.29 -37.15
CA GLY A 414 -52.12 -5.42 -37.21
C GLY A 414 -53.13 -5.70 -36.10
N ILE A 415 -52.74 -6.38 -35.01
CA ILE A 415 -53.67 -6.90 -34.01
C ILE A 415 -54.38 -5.75 -33.30
N ARG A 416 -53.74 -4.60 -33.09
CA ARG A 416 -54.37 -3.46 -32.40
C ARG A 416 -55.53 -2.85 -33.22
N GLU A 417 -55.33 -2.67 -34.51
CA GLU A 417 -56.36 -2.15 -35.44
C GLU A 417 -57.39 -3.23 -35.79
N GLY A 418 -56.95 -4.48 -35.94
CA GLY A 418 -57.80 -5.63 -36.19
C GLY A 418 -58.73 -5.91 -35.02
N LEU A 419 -58.23 -5.93 -33.78
CA LEU A 419 -59.02 -6.23 -32.59
C LEU A 419 -60.12 -5.20 -32.34
N THR A 420 -59.84 -3.90 -32.57
CA THR A 420 -60.86 -2.84 -32.50
C THR A 420 -61.94 -3.03 -33.57
N ARG A 421 -61.56 -3.41 -34.80
CA ARG A 421 -62.51 -3.74 -35.89
C ARG A 421 -63.31 -5.02 -35.63
N PHE A 422 -62.68 -6.09 -35.14
CA PHE A 422 -63.36 -7.37 -34.85
C PHE A 422 -64.25 -7.27 -33.60
N LYS A 423 -63.91 -6.40 -32.65
CA LYS A 423 -64.76 -6.07 -31.50
C LYS A 423 -65.99 -5.28 -31.92
N ALA A 424 -65.84 -4.30 -32.82
CA ALA A 424 -66.96 -3.60 -33.44
C ALA A 424 -67.89 -4.55 -34.23
N MET A 425 -67.32 -5.52 -34.97
CA MET A 425 -68.11 -6.59 -35.63
C MET A 425 -68.81 -7.53 -34.64
N ALA A 426 -68.22 -7.78 -33.46
CA ALA A 426 -68.77 -8.69 -32.45
C ALA A 426 -69.85 -8.03 -31.57
N GLU A 427 -69.78 -6.72 -31.34
CA GLU A 427 -70.72 -5.96 -30.51
C GLU A 427 -71.86 -5.31 -31.32
N GLY A 428 -71.75 -5.24 -32.66
CA GLY A 428 -72.85 -4.81 -33.52
C GLY A 428 -73.10 -3.31 -33.54
N GLU A 429 -72.10 -2.50 -33.17
CA GLU A 429 -72.12 -1.05 -33.35
C GLU A 429 -71.21 -0.67 -34.52
N VAL A 430 -71.81 -0.48 -35.70
CA VAL A 430 -71.24 0.38 -36.73
C VAL A 430 -71.46 1.81 -36.25
N GLY A 431 -70.56 2.28 -35.39
CA GLY A 431 -70.52 3.67 -34.96
C GLY A 431 -69.99 4.53 -36.11
N GLU A 432 -70.90 5.09 -36.91
CA GLU A 432 -70.67 6.32 -37.67
C GLU A 432 -70.18 7.40 -36.69
N GLY A 433 -68.96 7.89 -36.93
CA GLY A 433 -68.37 8.96 -36.12
C GLY A 433 -66.88 9.06 -36.35
N GLU A 434 -66.50 9.80 -37.40
CA GLU A 434 -65.20 10.47 -37.46
C GLU A 434 -65.04 11.37 -36.23
N ASP A 435 -64.58 10.80 -35.13
CA ASP A 435 -63.97 11.55 -34.05
C ASP A 435 -62.46 11.39 -34.16
N VAL A 436 -61.75 12.51 -34.08
CA VAL A 436 -60.29 12.59 -34.02
C VAL A 436 -59.75 11.43 -33.18
N PRO A 437 -58.78 10.63 -33.69
CA PRO A 437 -58.28 9.46 -32.97
C PRO A 437 -57.96 9.79 -31.52
N LEU A 438 -58.38 8.93 -30.58
CA LEU A 438 -58.23 9.15 -29.14
C LEU A 438 -56.78 9.49 -28.74
N ASP A 439 -55.79 8.98 -29.49
CA ASP A 439 -54.37 9.26 -29.29
C ASP A 439 -54.01 10.72 -29.62
N VAL A 440 -54.61 11.30 -30.66
CA VAL A 440 -54.40 12.71 -31.03
C VAL A 440 -55.08 13.65 -30.02
N ARG A 441 -56.24 13.25 -29.47
CA ARG A 441 -56.90 13.99 -28.37
C ARG A 441 -56.04 13.96 -27.10
N ARG A 442 -55.45 12.81 -26.77
CA ARG A 442 -54.49 12.69 -25.66
C ARG A 442 -53.24 13.54 -25.88
N TRP A 443 -52.64 13.51 -27.07
CA TRP A 443 -51.50 14.37 -27.38
C TRP A 443 -51.83 15.85 -27.28
N LYS A 444 -53.04 16.27 -27.68
CA LYS A 444 -53.49 17.66 -27.51
C LYS A 444 -53.59 18.06 -26.04
N GLU A 445 -54.17 17.20 -25.20
CA GLU A 445 -54.28 17.44 -23.76
C GLU A 445 -52.90 17.46 -23.07
N ASP A 446 -52.05 16.47 -23.38
CA ASP A 446 -50.71 16.34 -22.79
C ASP A 446 -49.77 17.48 -23.24
N ILE A 447 -49.72 17.79 -24.53
CA ILE A 447 -48.90 18.89 -25.07
C ILE A 447 -49.46 20.24 -24.61
N GLY A 448 -50.78 20.39 -24.53
CA GLY A 448 -51.43 21.58 -23.99
C GLY A 448 -51.04 21.86 -22.55
N LEU A 449 -51.08 20.84 -21.68
CA LEU A 449 -50.65 20.96 -20.28
C LEU A 449 -49.17 21.31 -20.13
N VAL A 450 -48.31 20.80 -21.01
CA VAL A 450 -46.86 21.08 -20.98
C VAL A 450 -46.57 22.51 -21.47
N GLU A 451 -47.16 22.93 -22.59
CA GLU A 451 -47.00 24.30 -23.12
C GLU A 451 -47.62 25.38 -22.21
N GLU A 452 -48.71 25.07 -21.49
CA GLU A 452 -49.29 25.98 -20.49
C GLU A 452 -48.40 26.16 -19.26
N ARG A 453 -47.67 25.11 -18.86
CA ARG A 453 -46.75 25.16 -17.72
C ARG A 453 -45.44 25.82 -18.07
N GLU A 454 -44.79 25.35 -19.13
CA GLU A 454 -43.47 25.78 -19.56
C GLU A 454 -43.43 25.79 -21.10
N PRO A 455 -43.74 26.92 -21.74
CA PRO A 455 -43.69 26.99 -23.18
C PRO A 455 -42.24 26.83 -23.64
N VAL A 456 -42.03 25.99 -24.67
CA VAL A 456 -40.69 25.63 -25.17
C VAL A 456 -39.89 26.87 -25.56
N GLN A 457 -40.58 27.93 -26.00
CA GLN A 457 -39.96 29.20 -26.36
C GLN A 457 -39.33 29.95 -25.18
N ASN A 458 -39.87 29.79 -23.96
CA ASN A 458 -39.25 30.34 -22.75
C ASN A 458 -37.99 29.56 -22.37
N LEU A 459 -38.03 28.23 -22.46
CA LEU A 459 -36.87 27.37 -22.20
C LEU A 459 -35.71 27.66 -23.17
N LEU A 460 -36.00 27.86 -24.45
CA LEU A 460 -35.01 28.30 -25.44
C LEU A 460 -34.45 29.69 -25.11
N GLY A 461 -35.29 30.60 -24.60
CA GLY A 461 -34.87 31.92 -24.12
C GLY A 461 -33.95 31.85 -22.90
N ASP A 462 -34.23 30.97 -21.96
CA ASP A 462 -33.42 30.78 -20.76
C ASP A 462 -32.10 30.06 -21.06
N LEU A 463 -32.09 29.11 -22.01
CA LEU A 463 -30.88 28.51 -22.56
C LEU A 463 -29.96 29.58 -23.19
N ALA A 464 -30.52 30.50 -23.98
CA ALA A 464 -29.76 31.59 -24.58
C ALA A 464 -29.17 32.55 -23.53
N LYS A 465 -29.92 32.85 -22.45
CA LYS A 465 -29.40 33.65 -21.32
C LYS A 465 -28.28 32.94 -20.59
N ALA A 466 -28.43 31.64 -20.30
CA ALA A 466 -27.41 30.84 -19.62
C ALA A 466 -26.11 30.80 -20.43
N LYS A 467 -26.22 30.57 -21.75
CA LYS A 467 -25.10 30.65 -22.69
C LYS A 467 -24.41 32.01 -22.66
N GLY A 468 -25.19 33.10 -22.68
CA GLY A 468 -24.67 34.45 -22.60
C GLY A 468 -23.91 34.73 -21.30
N SER A 469 -24.42 34.24 -20.16
CA SER A 469 -23.76 34.36 -18.85
C SER A 469 -22.41 33.64 -18.82
N VAL A 470 -22.37 32.38 -19.29
CA VAL A 470 -21.13 31.58 -19.33
C VAL A 470 -20.09 32.22 -20.25
N GLN A 471 -20.52 32.72 -21.42
CA GLN A 471 -19.63 33.43 -22.35
C GLN A 471 -19.03 34.68 -21.69
N GLN A 472 -19.85 35.48 -20.99
CA GLN A 472 -19.41 36.71 -20.33
C GLN A 472 -18.39 36.42 -19.20
N GLU A 473 -18.58 35.33 -18.45
CA GLU A 473 -17.64 34.90 -17.41
C GLU A 473 -16.31 34.45 -18.00
N LEU A 474 -16.32 33.63 -19.06
CA LEU A 474 -15.10 33.19 -19.75
C LEU A 474 -14.33 34.38 -20.35
N ASP A 475 -15.03 35.32 -20.96
CA ASP A 475 -14.43 36.54 -21.51
C ASP A 475 -13.91 37.46 -20.40
N GLY A 476 -14.50 37.42 -19.20
CA GLY A 476 -14.00 38.10 -18.00
C GLY A 476 -12.65 37.52 -17.56
N VAL A 477 -12.61 36.20 -17.35
CA VAL A 477 -11.39 35.50 -16.92
C VAL A 477 -10.26 35.67 -17.94
N SER A 478 -10.55 35.61 -19.24
CA SER A 478 -9.55 35.85 -20.29
C SER A 478 -8.96 37.26 -20.20
N ARG A 479 -9.79 38.28 -19.97
CA ARG A 479 -9.33 39.66 -19.83
C ARG A 479 -8.46 39.86 -18.59
N ASP A 480 -8.83 39.27 -17.47
CA ASP A 480 -8.05 39.39 -16.23
C ASP A 480 -6.65 38.75 -16.39
N LEU A 481 -6.57 37.59 -17.06
CA LEU A 481 -5.30 36.94 -17.38
C LEU A 481 -4.43 37.74 -18.36
N GLU A 482 -5.04 38.48 -19.29
CA GLU A 482 -4.31 39.37 -20.19
C GLU A 482 -3.82 40.64 -19.48
N ILE A 483 -4.64 41.22 -18.60
CA ILE A 483 -4.25 42.40 -17.80
C ILE A 483 -3.06 42.06 -16.91
N GLU A 484 -3.12 40.95 -16.16
CA GLU A 484 -2.01 40.54 -15.29
C GLU A 484 -0.73 40.31 -16.09
N SER A 485 -0.82 39.63 -17.23
CA SER A 485 0.34 39.36 -18.08
C SER A 485 0.96 40.65 -18.62
N ARG A 486 0.13 41.63 -18.97
CA ARG A 486 0.57 42.93 -19.45
C ARG A 486 1.21 43.76 -18.32
N GLU A 487 0.62 43.74 -17.13
CA GLU A 487 1.15 44.45 -15.97
C GLU A 487 2.49 43.86 -15.52
N CYS A 488 2.62 42.53 -15.47
CA CYS A 488 3.88 41.86 -15.16
C CYS A 488 4.99 42.24 -16.16
N GLU A 489 4.69 42.26 -17.46
CA GLU A 489 5.67 42.64 -18.49
C GLU A 489 6.02 44.14 -18.42
N MET A 490 5.03 45.00 -18.15
CA MET A 490 5.25 46.43 -17.97
C MET A 490 6.15 46.72 -16.76
N MET A 491 5.94 46.01 -15.63
CA MET A 491 6.77 46.16 -14.44
C MET A 491 8.18 45.61 -14.66
N ARG A 492 8.32 44.53 -15.43
CA ARG A 492 9.61 43.97 -15.82
C ARG A 492 10.43 44.95 -16.69
N VAL A 493 9.78 45.63 -17.65
CA VAL A 493 10.43 46.69 -18.45
C VAL A 493 10.80 47.89 -17.57
N LYS A 494 9.96 48.26 -16.59
CA LYS A 494 10.17 49.44 -15.75
C LYS A 494 11.29 49.26 -14.72
N TYR A 495 11.43 48.07 -14.16
CA TYR A 495 12.31 47.80 -13.02
C TYR A 495 13.49 46.87 -13.35
N GLU A 496 13.52 46.24 -14.53
CA GLU A 496 14.56 45.35 -15.04
C GLU A 496 15.14 44.43 -13.94
N HIS A 497 16.33 44.73 -13.45
CA HIS A 497 17.09 43.96 -12.46
C HIS A 497 16.50 43.95 -11.04
N LEU A 498 15.55 44.83 -10.73
CA LEU A 498 14.84 44.88 -9.45
C LEU A 498 13.57 44.00 -9.45
N TRP A 499 13.13 43.50 -10.61
CA TRP A 499 11.95 42.65 -10.74
C TRP A 499 12.33 41.18 -10.87
N ALA A 500 12.48 40.51 -9.72
CA ALA A 500 12.91 39.10 -9.64
C ALA A 500 11.78 38.06 -9.84
N GLN A 501 10.55 38.50 -10.12
CA GLN A 501 9.41 37.60 -10.31
C GLN A 501 9.44 36.94 -11.70
N ASP A 502 9.18 35.64 -11.76
CA ASP A 502 9.11 34.85 -12.99
C ASP A 502 7.98 35.33 -13.94
N PRO A 503 8.09 35.10 -15.26
CA PRO A 503 7.06 35.53 -16.21
C PRO A 503 5.72 34.88 -15.91
N SER A 504 4.68 35.70 -15.76
CA SER A 504 3.34 35.21 -15.39
C SER A 504 2.70 34.30 -16.43
N ALA A 505 3.11 34.38 -17.70
CA ALA A 505 2.72 33.45 -18.76
C ALA A 505 3.06 31.98 -18.42
N THR A 506 4.14 31.74 -17.68
CA THR A 506 4.55 30.39 -17.28
C THR A 506 3.66 29.84 -16.17
N LEU A 507 3.30 30.71 -15.20
CA LEU A 507 2.45 30.36 -14.05
C LEU A 507 0.98 30.20 -14.45
N THR A 508 0.49 30.99 -15.41
CA THR A 508 -0.91 30.97 -15.89
C THR A 508 -1.17 29.95 -17.00
N LYS A 509 -0.16 29.15 -17.39
CA LYS A 509 -0.27 28.20 -18.51
C LYS A 509 -1.43 27.22 -18.35
N ASN A 510 -1.61 26.64 -17.15
CA ASN A 510 -2.69 25.68 -16.89
C ASN A 510 -4.05 26.36 -16.98
N MET A 511 -4.21 27.55 -16.39
CA MET A 511 -5.46 28.31 -16.45
C MET A 511 -5.86 28.67 -17.89
N ARG A 512 -4.89 29.00 -18.75
CA ARG A 512 -5.14 29.27 -20.17
C ARG A 512 -5.55 28.00 -20.94
N GLN A 513 -4.99 26.85 -20.57
CA GLN A 513 -5.38 25.57 -21.14
C GLN A 513 -6.81 25.18 -20.74
N ASP A 514 -7.17 25.37 -19.48
CA ASP A 514 -8.53 25.12 -18.97
C ASP A 514 -9.54 26.07 -19.62
N LEU A 515 -9.22 27.36 -19.73
CA LEU A 515 -10.04 28.35 -20.41
C LEU A 515 -10.31 27.95 -21.87
N LYS A 516 -9.28 27.50 -22.59
CA LYS A 516 -9.42 27.00 -23.96
C LYS A 516 -10.35 25.77 -24.01
N SER A 517 -10.21 24.83 -23.08
CA SER A 517 -11.06 23.64 -22.99
C SER A 517 -12.53 24.01 -22.75
N HIS A 518 -12.79 24.95 -21.84
CA HIS A 518 -14.15 25.43 -21.56
C HIS A 518 -14.74 26.17 -22.76
N SER A 519 -13.99 27.03 -23.45
CA SER A 519 -14.44 27.70 -24.66
C SER A 519 -14.79 26.71 -25.78
N THR A 520 -13.96 25.68 -25.99
CA THR A 520 -14.26 24.61 -26.98
C THR A 520 -15.53 23.82 -26.59
N SER A 521 -15.73 23.56 -25.30
CA SER A 521 -16.95 22.88 -24.82
C SER A 521 -18.19 23.74 -25.01
N LEU A 522 -18.10 25.05 -24.80
CA LEU A 522 -19.18 26.01 -25.05
C LEU A 522 -19.51 26.12 -26.55
N GLU A 523 -18.51 26.06 -27.42
CA GLU A 523 -18.71 26.03 -28.87
C GLU A 523 -19.39 24.74 -29.32
N ALA A 524 -19.00 23.59 -28.76
CA ALA A 524 -19.69 22.32 -28.99
C ALA A 524 -21.15 22.37 -28.50
N ALA A 525 -21.40 22.91 -27.31
CA ALA A 525 -22.76 23.12 -26.80
C ALA A 525 -23.58 24.04 -27.73
N ALA A 526 -22.97 25.10 -28.25
CA ALA A 526 -23.63 26.01 -29.19
C ALA A 526 -24.09 25.30 -30.49
N THR A 527 -23.34 24.31 -30.98
CA THR A 527 -23.78 23.51 -32.13
C THR A 527 -24.98 22.60 -31.79
N SER A 528 -25.02 22.04 -30.58
CA SER A 528 -26.16 21.26 -30.09
C SER A 528 -27.41 22.13 -29.94
N ASP A 529 -27.26 23.34 -29.39
CA ASP A 529 -28.36 24.30 -29.25
C ASP A 529 -28.97 24.65 -30.61
N GLN A 530 -28.12 24.82 -31.65
CA GLN A 530 -28.59 25.06 -33.02
C GLN A 530 -29.38 23.88 -33.59
N GLN A 531 -28.97 22.64 -33.31
CA GLN A 531 -29.72 21.46 -33.73
C GLN A 531 -31.09 21.42 -33.07
N VAL A 532 -31.18 21.71 -31.77
CA VAL A 532 -32.46 21.79 -31.04
C VAL A 532 -33.35 22.89 -31.62
N GLN A 533 -32.77 24.06 -31.94
CA GLN A 533 -33.50 25.15 -32.57
C GLN A 533 -34.07 24.74 -33.94
N HIS A 534 -33.27 24.07 -34.77
CA HIS A 534 -33.72 23.56 -36.08
C HIS A 534 -34.84 22.53 -35.95
N LEU A 535 -34.74 21.62 -34.98
CA LEU A 535 -35.80 20.65 -34.68
C LEU A 535 -37.08 21.35 -34.24
N TRP A 536 -36.98 22.32 -33.33
CA TRP A 536 -38.13 23.12 -32.90
C TRP A 536 -38.78 23.86 -34.07
N ASP A 537 -37.99 24.53 -34.91
CA ASP A 537 -38.51 25.28 -36.06
C ASP A 537 -39.23 24.36 -37.06
N SER A 538 -38.81 23.10 -37.19
CA SER A 538 -39.48 22.12 -38.05
C SER A 538 -40.84 21.64 -37.53
N VAL A 539 -40.99 21.52 -36.20
CA VAL A 539 -42.19 20.93 -35.56
C VAL A 539 -43.15 22.01 -35.01
N ARG A 540 -42.66 23.24 -34.81
CA ARG A 540 -43.42 24.34 -34.21
C ARG A 540 -44.75 24.61 -34.92
N ALA A 541 -44.78 24.54 -36.25
CA ALA A 541 -46.01 24.77 -37.02
C ALA A 541 -47.07 23.69 -36.72
N ASP A 542 -46.64 22.43 -36.59
CA ASP A 542 -47.52 21.29 -36.32
C ASP A 542 -48.04 21.32 -34.86
N ILE A 543 -47.20 21.70 -33.90
CA ILE A 543 -47.62 21.87 -32.50
C ILE A 543 -48.63 23.03 -32.38
N GLN A 544 -48.39 24.14 -33.09
CA GLN A 544 -49.35 25.26 -33.13
C GLN A 544 -50.68 24.86 -33.78
N LEU A 545 -50.63 24.02 -34.81
CA LEU A 545 -51.82 23.44 -35.43
C LEU A 545 -52.57 22.51 -34.46
N LEU A 546 -51.84 21.70 -33.70
CA LEU A 546 -52.37 20.75 -32.71
C LEU A 546 -53.11 21.45 -31.57
N LEU A 547 -52.59 22.59 -31.12
CA LEU A 547 -53.17 23.43 -30.08
C LEU A 547 -54.32 24.32 -30.60
N SER A 548 -54.49 24.43 -31.92
CA SER A 548 -55.54 25.25 -32.52
C SER A 548 -56.95 24.63 -32.35
N PRO A 549 -58.00 25.46 -32.25
CA PRO A 549 -59.38 24.97 -32.16
C PRO A 549 -59.90 24.34 -33.48
N ASN A 550 -59.15 24.43 -34.58
CA ASN A 550 -59.57 23.99 -35.92
C ASN A 550 -59.10 22.56 -36.28
N LEU A 551 -58.57 21.80 -35.33
CA LEU A 551 -58.02 20.46 -35.55
C LEU A 551 -59.02 19.50 -36.22
N GLU A 552 -60.29 19.59 -35.83
CA GLU A 552 -61.40 18.78 -36.35
C GLU A 552 -61.72 19.08 -37.82
N GLY A 553 -61.50 20.32 -38.27
CA GLY A 553 -61.70 20.72 -39.67
C GLY A 553 -60.61 20.19 -40.61
N VAL A 554 -59.36 20.15 -40.14
CA VAL A 554 -58.21 19.66 -40.92
C VAL A 554 -58.25 18.14 -41.10
N PHE A 555 -58.72 17.40 -40.10
CA PHE A 555 -58.95 15.96 -40.21
C PHE A 555 -60.10 15.62 -41.17
N ARG A 556 -61.17 16.42 -41.17
CA ARG A 556 -62.31 16.27 -42.08
C ARG A 556 -61.95 16.50 -43.55
N GLU A 557 -61.01 17.42 -43.84
CA GLU A 557 -60.54 17.67 -45.21
C GLU A 557 -59.58 16.60 -45.75
N ARG A 558 -58.85 15.89 -44.89
CA ARG A 558 -57.91 14.82 -45.30
C ARG A 558 -58.49 13.39 -45.25
N GLY A 559 -59.51 13.13 -44.42
CA GLY A 559 -60.10 11.80 -44.22
C GLY A 559 -60.94 11.27 -45.38
N GLY A 560 -61.36 12.12 -46.32
CA GLY A 560 -62.29 11.76 -47.40
C GLY A 560 -61.76 10.91 -48.55
N SER A 561 -60.61 10.23 -48.45
CA SER A 561 -59.97 9.54 -49.59
C SER A 561 -59.80 8.03 -49.49
N GLY A 562 -60.51 7.34 -48.58
CA GLY A 562 -60.30 5.90 -48.34
C GLY A 562 -61.52 5.03 -48.13
N ALA A 563 -62.72 5.46 -48.53
CA ALA A 563 -63.95 4.67 -48.38
C ALA A 563 -64.39 4.06 -49.72
N ASP A 564 -63.61 3.13 -50.26
CA ASP A 564 -64.09 2.29 -51.35
C ASP A 564 -63.72 0.83 -51.07
N ASN A 565 -64.74 -0.02 -51.18
CA ASN A 565 -64.75 -1.49 -51.14
C ASN A 565 -65.04 -2.15 -49.77
N LEU A 566 -66.32 -2.21 -49.38
CA LEU A 566 -66.86 -3.40 -48.67
C LEU A 566 -68.40 -3.49 -48.69
N LEU A 567 -69.03 -3.36 -49.86
CA LEU A 567 -70.46 -3.67 -50.07
C LEU A 567 -70.58 -4.98 -50.83
N ASP A 568 -70.26 -6.11 -50.18
CA ASP A 568 -70.81 -7.40 -50.60
C ASP A 568 -70.67 -8.43 -49.46
N LEU A 569 -71.69 -8.52 -48.60
CA LEU A 569 -71.92 -9.75 -47.84
C LEU A 569 -73.43 -9.99 -47.75
N ASP A 570 -73.85 -10.94 -48.57
CA ASP A 570 -75.23 -11.34 -48.83
C ASP A 570 -75.90 -11.95 -47.58
N VAL A 571 -77.15 -11.53 -47.34
CA VAL A 571 -77.97 -11.84 -46.17
C VAL A 571 -78.60 -13.22 -46.36
N SER A 572 -77.90 -14.29 -45.98
CA SER A 572 -78.50 -15.63 -45.99
C SER A 572 -77.91 -16.63 -44.99
N SER A 573 -77.96 -16.34 -43.69
CA SER A 573 -78.11 -17.36 -42.61
C SER A 573 -77.92 -16.79 -41.18
N GLU A 574 -78.97 -16.22 -40.57
CA GLU A 574 -78.89 -15.68 -39.19
C GLU A 574 -78.45 -16.71 -38.11
N GLN A 575 -78.55 -18.01 -38.39
CA GLN A 575 -78.10 -19.09 -37.50
C GLN A 575 -76.62 -19.50 -37.68
N GLU A 576 -76.03 -19.32 -38.86
CA GLU A 576 -74.58 -19.52 -39.06
C GLU A 576 -73.82 -18.27 -38.60
N ASP A 577 -74.33 -17.07 -38.88
CA ASP A 577 -73.76 -15.80 -38.39
C ASP A 577 -73.66 -15.73 -36.87
N THR A 578 -74.66 -16.22 -36.13
CA THR A 578 -74.60 -16.23 -34.65
C THR A 578 -73.59 -17.25 -34.11
N ARG A 579 -73.33 -18.34 -34.84
CA ARG A 579 -72.31 -19.33 -34.49
C ARG A 579 -70.91 -18.86 -34.85
N GLU A 580 -70.75 -18.17 -35.98
CA GLU A 580 -69.51 -17.54 -36.42
C GLU A 580 -69.15 -16.35 -35.54
N ARG A 581 -70.10 -15.49 -35.18
CA ARG A 581 -69.91 -14.42 -34.19
C ARG A 581 -69.48 -14.96 -32.82
N ARG A 582 -70.01 -16.11 -32.37
CA ARG A 582 -69.55 -16.75 -31.12
C ARG A 582 -68.13 -17.30 -31.22
N LYS A 583 -67.71 -17.82 -32.39
CA LYS A 583 -66.33 -18.27 -32.62
C LYS A 583 -65.37 -17.09 -32.71
N ILE A 584 -65.74 -16.03 -33.42
CA ILE A 584 -64.98 -14.78 -33.52
C ILE A 584 -64.82 -14.17 -32.12
N LYS A 585 -65.89 -14.14 -31.32
CA LYS A 585 -65.82 -13.71 -29.92
C LYS A 585 -64.86 -14.57 -29.09
N GLY A 586 -64.92 -15.89 -29.22
CA GLY A 586 -63.97 -16.79 -28.54
C GLY A 586 -62.50 -16.56 -28.93
N PHE A 587 -62.22 -16.29 -30.22
CA PHE A 587 -60.87 -15.96 -30.67
C PHE A 587 -60.43 -14.56 -30.24
N VAL A 588 -61.33 -13.58 -30.21
CA VAL A 588 -61.07 -12.23 -29.67
C VAL A 588 -60.73 -12.30 -28.19
N ASP A 589 -61.50 -13.06 -27.40
CA ASP A 589 -61.24 -13.25 -25.97
C ASP A 589 -59.87 -13.94 -25.73
N GLU A 590 -59.52 -14.93 -26.56
CA GLU A 590 -58.21 -15.62 -26.46
C GLU A 590 -57.03 -14.71 -26.85
N ILE A 591 -57.20 -13.84 -27.85
CA ILE A 591 -56.21 -12.83 -28.24
C ILE A 591 -56.07 -11.76 -27.15
N GLU A 592 -57.17 -11.28 -26.56
CA GLU A 592 -57.15 -10.35 -25.43
C GLU A 592 -56.44 -10.95 -24.21
N GLU A 593 -56.67 -12.24 -23.91
CA GLU A 593 -55.97 -12.91 -22.81
C GLU A 593 -54.46 -12.97 -23.05
N ARG A 594 -54.04 -13.33 -24.27
CA ARG A 594 -52.62 -13.39 -24.66
C ARG A 594 -51.95 -12.02 -24.64
N LEU A 595 -52.63 -10.97 -25.12
CA LEU A 595 -52.15 -9.59 -25.03
C LEU A 595 -52.04 -9.11 -23.58
N THR A 596 -52.99 -9.49 -22.73
CA THR A 596 -52.95 -9.16 -21.29
C THR A 596 -51.75 -9.82 -20.60
N ARG A 597 -51.44 -11.08 -20.93
CA ARG A 597 -50.24 -11.76 -20.43
C ARG A 597 -48.96 -11.08 -20.92
N LEU A 598 -48.91 -10.66 -22.18
CA LEU A 598 -47.76 -9.96 -22.74
C LEU A 598 -47.52 -8.60 -22.06
N HIS A 599 -48.59 -7.84 -21.77
CA HIS A 599 -48.50 -6.62 -20.98
C HIS A 599 -48.06 -6.87 -19.53
N LYS A 600 -48.50 -7.96 -18.89
CA LYS A 600 -48.02 -8.34 -17.55
C LYS A 600 -46.52 -8.63 -17.53
N ILE A 601 -46.00 -9.36 -18.54
CA ILE A 601 -44.56 -9.63 -18.67
C ILE A 601 -43.78 -8.33 -18.87
N ALA A 602 -44.27 -7.41 -19.71
CA ALA A 602 -43.65 -6.10 -19.89
C ALA A 602 -43.64 -5.28 -18.60
N LYS A 603 -44.72 -5.34 -17.80
CA LYS A 603 -44.81 -4.67 -16.50
C LYS A 603 -43.84 -5.27 -15.48
N GLU A 604 -43.80 -6.58 -15.34
CA GLU A 604 -42.88 -7.29 -14.43
C GLU A 604 -41.41 -6.98 -14.79
N ARG A 605 -41.07 -7.01 -16.08
CA ARG A 605 -39.72 -6.64 -16.55
C ARG A 605 -39.36 -5.19 -16.17
N ASN A 606 -40.28 -4.25 -16.33
CA ASN A 606 -40.05 -2.85 -15.95
C ASN A 606 -39.92 -2.67 -14.43
N GLU A 607 -40.69 -3.41 -13.63
CA GLU A 607 -40.54 -3.42 -12.16
C GLU A 607 -39.18 -4.00 -11.74
N VAL A 608 -38.74 -5.11 -12.34
CA VAL A 608 -37.42 -5.71 -12.07
C VAL A 608 -36.27 -4.78 -12.50
N LEU A 609 -36.39 -4.10 -13.64
CA LEU A 609 -35.41 -3.11 -14.07
C LEU A 609 -35.37 -1.90 -13.14
N LYS A 610 -36.52 -1.44 -12.66
CA LYS A 610 -36.61 -0.35 -11.69
C LYS A 610 -35.93 -0.75 -10.38
N ASP A 611 -36.18 -1.97 -9.90
CA ASP A 611 -35.52 -2.55 -8.73
C ASP A 611 -34.00 -2.64 -8.90
N LEU A 612 -33.53 -3.09 -10.07
CA LEU A 612 -32.12 -3.14 -10.43
C LEU A 612 -31.50 -1.73 -10.41
N LYS A 613 -32.21 -0.75 -10.99
CA LYS A 613 -31.79 0.66 -11.05
C LYS A 613 -31.88 1.39 -9.71
N GLU A 614 -32.73 0.98 -8.77
CA GLU A 614 -32.87 1.58 -7.42
C GLU A 614 -31.96 0.92 -6.37
N LYS A 615 -31.65 -0.37 -6.52
CA LYS A 615 -30.65 -1.07 -5.68
C LYS A 615 -29.23 -0.79 -6.14
N SER A 616 -29.05 -0.35 -7.39
CA SER A 616 -27.78 0.10 -7.94
C SER A 616 -27.15 1.34 -7.25
N PRO A 617 -27.85 2.46 -7.00
CA PRO A 617 -27.27 3.73 -6.59
C PRO A 617 -27.10 3.85 -5.07
N ARG A 618 -27.76 3.00 -4.27
CA ARG A 618 -27.69 3.06 -2.80
C ARG A 618 -26.30 2.79 -2.20
N TYR A 619 -25.31 2.42 -3.02
CA TYR A 619 -23.91 2.27 -2.62
C TYR A 619 -22.96 3.30 -3.26
N LEU A 620 -23.50 4.30 -3.98
CA LEU A 620 -22.72 5.18 -4.87
C LEU A 620 -23.14 6.66 -4.74
N HIS A 621 -23.15 7.19 -3.51
CA HIS A 621 -22.99 8.63 -3.34
C HIS A 621 -21.53 8.95 -2.99
N PRO A 622 -20.90 9.95 -3.64
CA PRO A 622 -19.52 10.39 -3.32
C PRO A 622 -19.37 10.97 -1.91
N ASN A 623 -20.47 11.19 -1.20
CA ASN A 623 -20.46 11.53 0.22
C ASN A 623 -20.43 10.26 1.06
N LEU A 624 -19.31 9.54 1.01
CA LEU A 624 -18.93 8.62 2.08
C LEU A 624 -18.75 9.46 3.35
N ARG A 625 -19.84 9.66 4.11
CA ARG A 625 -19.71 10.05 5.50
C ARG A 625 -18.89 8.95 6.18
N ASN A 626 -17.76 9.35 6.75
CA ASN A 626 -16.76 8.55 7.48
C ASN A 626 -17.30 7.60 8.59
N SER A 627 -18.61 7.44 8.77
CA SER A 627 -19.21 6.62 9.82
C SER A 627 -19.40 5.16 9.46
N ASP A 628 -19.55 4.82 8.18
CA ASP A 628 -20.10 3.50 7.82
C ASP A 628 -19.03 2.43 7.50
N LEU A 629 -17.76 2.82 7.48
CA LEU A 629 -16.60 1.91 7.34
C LEU A 629 -16.01 1.46 8.67
N ILE A 630 -16.52 1.93 9.82
CA ILE A 630 -15.95 1.63 11.15
C ILE A 630 -16.56 0.37 11.78
N ASN A 631 -17.67 -0.18 11.25
CA ASN A 631 -18.45 -1.22 11.93
C ASN A 631 -18.46 -2.61 11.28
N ASN A 632 -17.58 -2.90 10.33
CA ASN A 632 -17.39 -4.27 9.86
C ASN A 632 -15.88 -4.57 9.77
N ASP A 633 -15.29 -4.89 10.91
CA ASP A 633 -14.32 -5.97 11.11
C ASP A 633 -14.30 -6.40 12.58
#